data_AF-A0A9D8KXS1-F1
#
_entry.id   AF-A0A9D8KXS1-F1
#
_cell.length_a   1.000
_cell.length_b   1.000
_cell.length_c   1.000
_cell.angle_alpha   90.00
_cell.angle_beta   90.00
_cell.angle_gamma   90.00
#
_symmetry.space_group_name_H-M   'P 1'
#
loop_
_entity.id
_entity.type
_entity.pdbx_description
1 polymer ?
#
loop_
_entity_poly.entity_id
_entity_poly.type
_entity_poly.pdbx_seq_one_letter_code
_entity_poly.pdbx_strand_id
1 'polypeptide(L)'
;DARRVQAGIQAIRAGLPRKGLPVMVVHGTDDGLIPPAFSSAPYVAAAKAAGREVNYWQVRHVQHFDGFLGLPDYGARYLPLLPYVYAALARVQERLDKGTPLPVDAMIETTPRAGRPLTAENLAMPK
;
A
#
# COMPACT_ATOMS: atom_id res chain seq x y z
N ASP A 1 2.42 31.93 -11.69
CA ASP A 1 2.68 32.48 -10.35
C ASP A 1 2.87 31.35 -9.34
N ALA A 2 4.06 31.22 -8.75
CA ALA A 2 4.46 30.05 -7.93
C ALA A 2 3.61 29.91 -6.65
N ARG A 3 3.21 31.04 -6.05
CA ARG A 3 2.38 31.06 -4.83
C ARG A 3 1.04 30.38 -5.01
N ARG A 4 0.39 30.56 -6.17
CA ARG A 4 -0.89 29.91 -6.48
C ARG A 4 -0.76 28.39 -6.52
N VAL A 5 0.31 27.88 -7.14
CA VAL A 5 0.59 26.43 -7.21
C VAL A 5 0.90 25.88 -5.82
N GLN A 6 1.75 26.56 -5.05
CA GLN A 6 2.09 26.17 -3.68
C GLN A 6 0.84 26.14 -2.77
N ALA A 7 -0.02 27.14 -2.87
CA ALA A 7 -1.28 27.18 -2.12
C ALA A 7 -2.19 25.99 -2.47
N GLY A 8 -2.30 25.64 -3.76
CA GLY A 8 -3.04 24.47 -4.21
C GLY A 8 -2.50 23.16 -3.64
N ILE A 9 -1.17 22.98 -3.67
CA ILE A 9 -0.51 21.79 -3.09
C ILE A 9 -0.78 21.70 -1.59
N GLN A 10 -0.68 22.83 -0.86
CA GLN A 10 -0.95 22.83 0.58
C GLN A 10 -2.42 22.52 0.89
N ALA A 11 -3.35 23.01 0.08
CA ALA A 11 -4.79 22.80 0.29
C ALA A 11 -5.20 21.32 0.17
N ILE A 12 -4.49 20.53 -0.65
CA ILE A 12 -4.76 19.09 -0.83
C ILE A 12 -3.79 18.19 -0.06
N ARG A 13 -2.90 18.77 0.74
CA ARG A 13 -1.87 18.00 1.44
C ARG A 13 -2.54 17.10 2.48
N ALA A 14 -2.28 15.80 2.41
CA ALA A 14 -2.78 14.85 3.38
C ALA A 14 -2.30 15.21 4.80
N GLY A 15 -3.25 15.40 5.71
CA GLY A 15 -2.99 15.61 7.13
C GLY A 15 -2.61 14.32 7.85
N LEU A 16 -2.09 14.46 9.08
CA LEU A 16 -1.72 13.31 9.91
C LEU A 16 -2.97 12.62 10.48
N PRO A 17 -2.97 11.27 10.64
CA PRO A 17 -4.06 10.59 11.31
C PRO A 17 -4.14 10.99 12.79
N ARG A 18 -5.32 10.81 13.42
CA ARG A 18 -5.52 11.09 14.85
C ARG A 18 -4.59 10.23 15.73
N LYS A 19 -4.27 10.71 16.94
CA LYS A 19 -3.40 9.95 17.86
C LYS A 19 -4.14 8.67 18.27
N GLY A 20 -3.44 7.54 18.29
CA GLY A 20 -4.01 6.24 18.63
C GLY A 20 -4.96 5.64 17.59
N LEU A 21 -5.07 6.22 16.39
CA LEU A 21 -5.79 5.58 15.28
C LEU A 21 -4.82 4.63 14.55
N PRO A 22 -5.03 3.30 14.58
CA PRO A 22 -4.20 2.37 13.81
C PRO A 22 -4.44 2.55 12.32
N VAL A 23 -3.36 2.66 11.53
CA VAL A 23 -3.43 2.79 10.07
C VAL A 23 -2.46 1.80 9.41
N MET A 24 -2.99 1.00 8.50
CA MET A 24 -2.20 0.22 7.54
C MET A 24 -2.21 0.94 6.19
N VAL A 25 -1.04 1.24 5.64
CA VAL A 25 -0.88 1.65 4.25
C VAL A 25 -0.39 0.44 3.45
N VAL A 26 -1.03 0.17 2.32
CA VAL A 26 -0.64 -0.91 1.40
C VAL A 26 -0.48 -0.30 0.01
N HIS A 27 0.66 -0.51 -0.64
CA HIS A 27 0.92 0.09 -1.95
C HIS A 27 1.81 -0.83 -2.81
N GLY A 28 1.42 -1.04 -4.06
CA GLY A 28 2.27 -1.70 -5.05
C GLY A 28 3.51 -0.86 -5.42
N THR A 29 4.67 -1.48 -5.55
CA THR A 29 5.91 -0.76 -5.90
C THR A 29 5.92 -0.28 -7.35
N ASP A 30 5.08 -0.87 -8.20
CA ASP A 30 5.06 -0.64 -9.64
C ASP A 30 3.82 0.19 -10.02
N ASP A 31 3.24 0.93 -9.06
CA ASP A 31 2.18 1.90 -9.32
C ASP A 31 2.73 3.10 -10.10
N GLY A 32 2.57 3.04 -11.43
CA GLY A 32 2.94 4.11 -12.34
C GLY A 32 1.94 5.26 -12.42
N LEU A 33 0.73 5.12 -11.85
CA LEU A 33 -0.28 6.19 -11.86
C LEU A 33 -0.09 7.12 -10.66
N ILE A 34 0.09 6.54 -9.47
CA ILE A 34 0.27 7.23 -8.20
C ILE A 34 1.58 6.74 -7.56
N PRO A 35 2.75 7.23 -8.00
CA PRO A 35 4.02 6.67 -7.56
C PRO A 35 4.21 6.73 -6.03
N PRO A 36 4.64 5.64 -5.37
CA PRO A 36 4.83 5.61 -3.92
C PRO A 36 5.77 6.70 -3.41
N ALA A 37 6.82 7.01 -4.18
CA ALA A 37 7.84 8.01 -3.85
C ALA A 37 7.26 9.43 -3.66
N PHE A 38 6.14 9.75 -4.32
CA PHE A 38 5.50 11.07 -4.25
C PHE A 38 4.19 11.06 -3.46
N SER A 39 3.80 9.91 -2.88
CA SER A 39 2.51 9.72 -2.22
C SER A 39 2.67 9.06 -0.86
N SER A 40 2.65 7.73 -0.83
CA SER A 40 2.59 6.94 0.40
C SER A 40 3.88 6.98 1.21
N ALA A 41 5.04 6.92 0.55
CA ALA A 41 6.33 6.94 1.23
C ALA A 41 6.53 8.22 2.07
N PRO A 42 6.38 9.45 1.52
CA PRO A 42 6.51 10.66 2.33
C PRO A 42 5.39 10.81 3.37
N TYR A 43 4.16 10.35 3.10
CA TYR A 43 3.07 10.36 4.08
C TYR A 43 3.38 9.48 5.29
N VAL A 44 3.78 8.23 5.06
CA VAL A 44 4.13 7.26 6.11
C VAL A 44 5.31 7.79 6.94
N ALA A 45 6.35 8.32 6.29
CA ALA A 45 7.50 8.89 6.98
C ALA A 45 7.09 10.06 7.90
N ALA A 46 6.28 11.00 7.39
CA ALA A 46 5.79 12.14 8.18
C ALA A 46 4.90 11.69 9.35
N ALA A 47 4.03 10.71 9.15
CA ALA A 47 3.16 10.18 10.19
C ALA A 47 3.95 9.49 11.32
N LYS A 48 4.95 8.67 10.97
CA LYS A 48 5.83 8.02 11.95
C LYS A 48 6.67 9.03 12.73
N ALA A 49 7.27 10.01 12.04
CA ALA A 49 8.02 11.08 12.69
C ALA A 49 7.17 11.87 13.69
N ALA A 50 5.86 11.98 13.44
CA ALA A 50 4.89 12.60 14.33
C ALA A 50 4.31 11.65 15.40
N GLY A 51 4.88 10.45 15.58
CA GLY A 51 4.48 9.46 16.59
C GLY A 51 3.11 8.83 16.35
N ARG A 52 2.68 8.67 15.08
CA ARG A 52 1.42 8.00 14.74
C ARG A 52 1.63 6.51 14.52
N GLU A 53 0.62 5.70 14.88
CA GLU A 53 0.57 4.26 14.65
C GLU A 53 0.24 3.97 13.18
N VAL A 54 1.25 4.07 12.32
CA VAL A 54 1.15 3.82 10.87
C VAL A 54 2.15 2.75 10.47
N ASN A 55 1.68 1.71 9.82
CA ASN A 55 2.48 0.60 9.31
C ASN A 55 2.33 0.51 7.78
N TYR A 56 3.38 0.09 7.08
CA TYR A 56 3.46 0.19 5.62
C TYR A 56 3.89 -1.12 4.97
N TRP A 57 3.00 -1.66 4.13
CA TRP A 57 3.28 -2.77 3.24
C TRP A 57 3.50 -2.27 1.81
N GLN A 58 4.68 -2.56 1.30
CA GLN A 58 5.07 -2.32 -0.08
C GLN A 58 5.05 -3.66 -0.80
N VAL A 59 4.37 -3.75 -1.95
CA VAL A 59 4.15 -5.03 -2.63
C VAL A 59 4.84 -5.01 -3.99
N ARG A 60 5.82 -5.89 -4.19
CA ARG A 60 6.50 -6.03 -5.48
C ARG A 60 5.56 -6.50 -6.56
N HIS A 61 5.82 -6.07 -7.80
CA HIS A 61 5.08 -6.51 -8.98
C HIS A 61 3.58 -6.21 -8.90
N VAL A 62 3.19 -5.14 -8.21
CA VAL A 62 1.80 -4.69 -8.13
C VAL A 62 1.74 -3.26 -8.63
N GLN A 63 0.82 -3.03 -9.56
CA GLN A 63 0.52 -1.73 -10.16
C GLN A 63 -0.91 -1.28 -9.77
N HIS A 64 -1.33 -0.10 -10.22
CA HIS A 64 -2.57 0.55 -9.77
C HIS A 64 -3.87 -0.20 -10.14
N PHE A 65 -3.92 -0.82 -11.31
CA PHE A 65 -5.14 -1.26 -11.96
C PHE A 65 -5.32 -2.79 -11.95
N ASP A 66 -5.80 -3.37 -10.85
CA ASP A 66 -6.10 -4.81 -10.78
C ASP A 66 -7.02 -5.29 -11.93
N GLY A 67 -7.89 -4.42 -12.44
CA GLY A 67 -8.77 -4.71 -13.58
C GLY A 67 -8.03 -5.03 -14.89
N PHE A 68 -6.77 -4.60 -15.05
CA PHE A 68 -5.98 -4.90 -16.25
C PHE A 68 -5.25 -6.25 -16.19
N LEU A 69 -5.31 -6.97 -15.07
CA LEU A 69 -4.66 -8.29 -14.93
C LEU A 69 -5.31 -9.40 -15.77
N GLY A 70 -6.46 -9.12 -16.40
CA GLY A 70 -7.04 -9.97 -17.44
C GLY A 70 -6.34 -9.86 -18.79
N LEU A 71 -5.54 -8.82 -19.03
CA LEU A 71 -4.74 -8.66 -20.24
C LEU A 71 -3.49 -9.56 -20.17
N PRO A 72 -3.12 -10.28 -21.25
CA PRO A 72 -2.07 -11.30 -21.19
C PRO A 72 -0.73 -10.83 -20.60
N ASP A 73 -0.20 -9.69 -21.07
CA ASP A 73 1.10 -9.20 -20.61
C ASP A 73 1.06 -8.69 -19.16
N TYR A 74 -0.03 -8.02 -18.78
CA TYR A 74 -0.23 -7.54 -17.40
C TYR A 74 -0.40 -8.70 -16.43
N GLY A 75 -1.21 -9.70 -16.79
CA GLY A 75 -1.40 -10.91 -15.99
C GLY A 75 -0.14 -11.76 -15.87
N ALA A 76 0.84 -11.62 -16.77
CA ALA A 76 2.13 -12.31 -16.67
C ALA A 76 3.11 -11.60 -15.73
N ARG A 77 3.10 -10.25 -15.70
CA ARG A 77 4.08 -9.41 -15.00
C ARG A 77 3.63 -8.98 -13.61
N TYR A 78 2.34 -8.74 -13.42
CA TYR A 78 1.80 -8.11 -12.22
C TYR A 78 0.86 -9.02 -11.44
N LEU A 79 0.69 -8.69 -10.17
CA LEU A 79 -0.15 -9.37 -9.18
C LEU A 79 -1.25 -8.41 -8.68
N PRO A 80 -2.38 -8.92 -8.16
CA PRO A 80 -3.44 -8.08 -7.62
C PRO A 80 -3.06 -7.47 -6.26
N LEU A 81 -3.42 -6.21 -6.02
CA LEU A 81 -3.26 -5.55 -4.72
C LEU A 81 -4.32 -5.99 -3.70
N LEU A 82 -5.53 -6.31 -4.18
CA LEU A 82 -6.71 -6.59 -3.34
C LEU A 82 -6.49 -7.62 -2.21
N PRO A 83 -5.80 -8.76 -2.41
CA PRO A 83 -5.55 -9.71 -1.31
C PRO A 83 -4.81 -9.09 -0.13
N TYR A 84 -3.83 -8.22 -0.37
CA TYR A 84 -3.08 -7.53 0.67
C TYR A 84 -3.92 -6.48 1.39
N VAL A 85 -4.82 -5.81 0.68
CA VAL A 85 -5.79 -4.88 1.28
C VAL A 85 -6.73 -5.62 2.22
N TYR A 86 -7.28 -6.77 1.82
CA TYR A 86 -8.14 -7.57 2.69
C TYR A 86 -7.39 -8.11 3.91
N ALA A 87 -6.14 -8.56 3.72
CA ALA A 87 -5.30 -8.98 4.84
C ALA A 87 -5.05 -7.81 5.81
N ALA A 88 -4.69 -6.62 5.31
CA ALA A 88 -4.47 -5.45 6.14
C ALA A 88 -5.73 -5.02 6.90
N LEU A 89 -6.91 -5.06 6.27
CA LEU A 89 -8.19 -4.80 6.92
C LEU A 89 -8.44 -5.79 8.07
N ALA A 90 -8.15 -7.08 7.88
CA ALA A 90 -8.25 -8.07 8.94
C ALA A 90 -7.32 -7.77 10.12
N ARG A 91 -6.07 -7.33 9.87
CA ARG A 91 -5.13 -6.93 10.94
C ARG A 91 -5.58 -5.69 11.70
N VAL A 92 -6.15 -4.71 10.99
CA VAL A 92 -6.74 -3.53 11.64
C VAL A 92 -7.94 -3.94 12.48
N GLN A 93 -8.81 -4.82 11.98
CA GLN A 93 -9.96 -5.34 12.74
C GLN A 93 -9.49 -6.04 14.02
N GLU A 94 -8.49 -6.92 13.95
CA GLU A 94 -7.93 -7.60 15.13
C GLU A 94 -7.30 -6.61 16.13
N ARG A 95 -6.61 -5.57 15.64
CA ARG A 95 -6.07 -4.50 16.47
C ARG A 95 -7.19 -3.76 17.22
N LEU A 96 -8.30 -3.47 16.56
CA LEU A 96 -9.43 -2.76 17.15
C LEU A 96 -10.19 -3.64 18.15
N ASP A 97 -10.41 -4.91 17.83
CA ASP A 97 -11.23 -5.81 18.65
C ASP A 97 -10.47 -6.38 19.86
N LYS A 98 -9.20 -6.73 19.66
CA LYS A 98 -8.41 -7.53 20.62
C LYS A 98 -7.16 -6.80 21.12
N GLY A 99 -6.85 -5.63 20.58
CA GLY A 99 -5.63 -4.91 20.89
C GLY A 99 -4.37 -5.51 20.29
N THR A 100 -4.47 -6.56 19.46
CA THR A 100 -3.32 -7.21 18.78
C THR A 100 -2.48 -6.17 18.04
N PRO A 101 -1.15 -6.06 18.28
CA PRO A 101 -0.32 -5.10 17.57
C PRO A 101 -0.42 -5.25 16.05
N LEU A 102 -0.39 -4.13 15.31
CA LEU A 102 -0.31 -4.18 13.86
C LEU A 102 1.00 -4.85 13.41
N PRO A 103 0.99 -5.55 12.25
CA PRO A 103 2.19 -6.12 11.68
C PRO A 103 3.20 -5.02 11.35
N VAL A 104 4.50 -5.31 11.50
CA VAL A 104 5.56 -4.37 11.14
C VAL A 104 5.55 -4.01 9.65
N ASP A 105 6.28 -2.95 9.30
CA ASP A 105 6.51 -2.61 7.90
C ASP A 105 7.13 -3.79 7.14
N ALA A 106 6.73 -3.95 5.89
CA ALA A 106 7.24 -5.03 5.05
C ALA A 106 7.39 -4.58 3.60
N MET A 107 8.46 -5.06 2.97
CA MET A 107 8.52 -5.23 1.52
C MET A 107 8.14 -6.68 1.23
N ILE A 108 7.05 -6.87 0.51
CA ILE A 108 6.52 -8.18 0.16
C ILE A 108 7.08 -8.53 -1.22
N GLU A 109 8.02 -9.46 -1.22
CA GLU A 109 8.72 -9.96 -2.40
C GLU A 109 7.87 -11.05 -3.06
N THR A 110 6.98 -10.63 -3.96
CA THR A 110 6.08 -11.51 -4.71
C THR A 110 6.80 -12.23 -5.86
N THR A 111 6.15 -13.22 -6.48
CA THR A 111 6.67 -13.91 -7.66
C THR A 111 5.69 -13.77 -8.84
N PRO A 112 6.09 -13.17 -9.97
CA PRO A 112 5.24 -13.03 -11.15
C PRO A 112 4.71 -14.36 -11.68
N ARG A 113 3.53 -14.31 -12.30
CA ARG A 113 2.85 -15.50 -12.84
C ARG A 113 3.55 -16.09 -14.07
N ALA A 114 4.29 -15.29 -14.82
CA ALA A 114 4.98 -15.69 -16.05
C ALA A 114 4.06 -16.45 -17.04
N GLY A 115 2.82 -15.97 -17.20
CA GLY A 115 1.81 -16.56 -18.09
C GLY A 115 1.01 -17.74 -17.51
N ARG A 116 1.29 -18.17 -16.28
CA ARG A 116 0.53 -19.23 -15.59
C ARG A 116 -0.69 -18.66 -14.83
N PRO A 117 -1.66 -19.49 -14.41
CA PRO A 117 -2.71 -19.05 -13.49
C PRO A 117 -2.13 -18.50 -12.18
N LEU A 118 -2.87 -17.59 -11.53
CA LEU A 118 -2.49 -17.07 -10.21
C LEU A 118 -2.63 -18.17 -9.15
N THR A 119 -1.61 -18.33 -8.31
CA THR A 119 -1.66 -19.18 -7.11
C THR A 119 -1.27 -18.39 -5.87
N ALA A 120 -1.54 -18.94 -4.68
CA ALA A 120 -1.15 -18.32 -3.41
C ALA A 120 0.37 -18.15 -3.27
N GLU A 121 1.16 -19.03 -3.89
CA GLU A 121 2.63 -19.00 -3.88
C GLU A 121 3.16 -17.73 -4.55
N ASN A 122 2.44 -17.19 -5.54
CA ASN A 122 2.82 -15.94 -6.20
C ASN A 122 2.76 -14.74 -5.25
N LEU A 123 1.88 -14.77 -4.26
CA LEU A 123 1.52 -13.59 -3.46
C LEU A 123 2.45 -13.36 -2.27
N ALA A 124 3.23 -14.35 -1.84
CA ALA A 124 4.10 -14.23 -0.66
C ALA A 124 3.40 -13.57 0.55
N MET A 125 2.13 -13.93 0.79
CA MET A 125 1.27 -13.23 1.75
C MET A 125 1.93 -13.17 3.13
N PRO A 126 2.05 -11.98 3.74
CA PRO A 126 2.62 -11.85 5.08
C PRO A 126 1.76 -12.62 6.08
N LYS A 127 2.42 -13.46 6.90
CA LYS A 127 1.76 -14.23 7.95
C LYS A 127 1.37 -13.34 9.11
#